data_AF-A0AAD8E770-F1
#
_entry.id   AF-A0AAD8E770-F1
#
_cell.length_a   1.000
_cell.length_b   1.000
_cell.length_c   1.000
_cell.angle_alpha   90.00
_cell.angle_beta   90.00
_cell.angle_gamma   90.00
#
_symmetry.space_group_name_H-M   'P 1'
#
loop_
_entity.id
_entity.type
_entity.pdbx_description
1 polymer ?
#
loop_
_entity_poly.entity_id
_entity_poly.type
_entity_poly.pdbx_seq_one_letter_code
_entity_poly.pdbx_strand_id
1 'polypeptide(L)'
;CTCNTLGTIDNQGCNVYTGECECKRYVTGRDCNQCLQEHWGLSDDRDGCKACDCDPGGSFDNKCDVITGQCRCRPHVTGRTCNQPEQSYFTGLIDYLVYEAELANGSENCQVVIREPFRDGRENTWTGTGFMRTFEDSTLEFNVDNIQTSMEYDIVIRYEPQVPGRWEDVRVIVERTRPVDPNGPCANSMPQDDIKHTTLPAGARSVAVFPPACLEAGENYKIRLEFKRYDNQIEAPSASVLLDSIALIPRIESIPFFKDSTPNEIRRQEYERYRCGQASYSAQKGAIPDICKKYHYSIGFYVHGGAYSKLCDFNLSCSCK
;
A
#
# COMPACT_ATOMS: atom_id res chain seq x y z
N CYS A 1 -3.27 -53.64 1.23
CA CYS A 1 -2.59 -52.34 1.24
C CYS A 1 -3.08 -51.52 2.43
N THR A 2 -2.40 -50.41 2.72
CA THR A 2 -2.76 -49.43 3.76
C THR A 2 -3.27 -48.10 3.15
N CYS A 3 -3.56 -48.09 1.85
CA CYS A 3 -4.05 -46.94 1.09
C CYS A 3 -5.29 -46.32 1.74
N ASN A 4 -5.27 -45.00 1.91
CA ASN A 4 -6.41 -44.23 2.36
C ASN A 4 -7.37 -43.99 1.18
N THR A 5 -8.61 -44.45 1.32
CA THR A 5 -9.65 -44.36 0.28
C THR A 5 -9.97 -42.92 -0.12
N LEU A 6 -9.89 -41.96 0.79
CA LEU A 6 -10.15 -40.55 0.44
C LEU A 6 -9.09 -39.98 -0.49
N GLY A 7 -7.83 -40.42 -0.32
CA GLY A 7 -6.69 -39.88 -1.04
C GLY A 7 -6.22 -40.68 -2.25
N THR A 8 -6.69 -41.90 -2.43
CA THR A 8 -6.33 -42.76 -3.57
C THR A 8 -7.28 -42.54 -4.75
N ILE A 9 -6.73 -42.53 -5.97
CA ILE A 9 -7.53 -42.42 -7.21
C ILE A 9 -8.47 -43.64 -7.31
N ASP A 10 -9.76 -43.38 -7.57
CA ASP A 10 -10.86 -44.34 -7.70
C ASP A 10 -10.90 -45.50 -6.68
N ASN A 11 -10.28 -45.34 -5.51
CA ASN A 11 -10.13 -46.42 -4.53
C ASN A 11 -9.49 -47.70 -5.09
N GLN A 12 -8.58 -47.59 -6.08
CA GLN A 12 -8.05 -48.73 -6.83
C GLN A 12 -7.16 -49.69 -6.00
N GLY A 13 -6.85 -49.33 -4.75
CA GLY A 13 -5.96 -50.09 -3.87
C GLY A 13 -4.49 -49.75 -4.11
N CYS A 14 -3.58 -50.71 -3.91
CA CYS A 14 -2.15 -50.53 -4.19
C CYS A 14 -1.69 -51.40 -5.33
N ASN A 15 -0.56 -51.01 -5.90
CA ASN A 15 0.23 -51.89 -6.75
C ASN A 15 0.56 -53.19 -5.99
N VAL A 16 0.25 -54.35 -6.59
CA VAL A 16 0.41 -55.67 -5.95
C VAL A 16 1.87 -56.07 -5.73
N TYR A 17 2.81 -55.45 -6.43
CA TYR A 17 4.24 -55.74 -6.37
C TYR A 17 5.00 -54.75 -5.49
N THR A 18 4.73 -53.45 -5.61
CA THR A 18 5.45 -52.40 -4.84
C THR A 18 4.74 -51.99 -3.55
N GLY A 19 3.43 -52.25 -3.45
CA GLY A 19 2.61 -51.78 -2.34
C GLY A 19 2.32 -50.28 -2.37
N GLU A 20 2.66 -49.57 -3.44
CA GLU A 20 2.46 -48.13 -3.60
C GLU A 20 1.02 -47.80 -3.98
N CYS A 21 0.54 -46.67 -3.44
CA CYS A 21 -0.79 -46.14 -3.69
C CYS A 21 -0.70 -45.01 -4.72
N GLU A 22 -1.65 -44.93 -5.65
CA GLU A 22 -1.73 -43.80 -6.58
C GLU A 22 -2.58 -42.69 -5.97
N CYS A 23 -1.95 -41.60 -5.54
CA CYS A 23 -2.63 -40.53 -4.83
C CYS A 23 -3.31 -39.54 -5.78
N LYS A 24 -4.43 -38.98 -5.32
CA LYS A 24 -5.10 -37.86 -5.96
C LYS A 24 -4.18 -36.64 -6.02
N ARG A 25 -4.49 -35.71 -6.94
CA ARG A 25 -3.62 -34.61 -7.34
C ARG A 25 -3.00 -33.81 -6.19
N TYR A 26 -3.79 -33.51 -5.15
CA TYR A 26 -3.34 -32.68 -4.02
C TYR A 26 -3.05 -33.49 -2.75
N VAL A 27 -2.82 -34.79 -2.91
CA VAL A 27 -2.58 -35.75 -1.83
C VAL A 27 -1.17 -36.34 -1.96
N THR A 28 -0.57 -36.64 -0.82
CA THR A 28 0.78 -37.19 -0.68
C THR A 28 0.84 -38.21 0.46
N GLY A 29 2.05 -38.73 0.70
CA GLY A 29 2.32 -39.81 1.64
C GLY A 29 2.19 -41.18 0.99
N ARG A 30 2.91 -42.17 1.52
CA ARG A 30 2.94 -43.55 1.00
C ARG A 30 1.54 -44.17 0.89
N ASP A 31 0.67 -43.82 1.84
CA ASP A 31 -0.68 -44.34 1.96
C ASP A 31 -1.75 -43.33 1.48
N CYS A 32 -1.36 -42.26 0.79
CA CYS A 32 -2.26 -41.18 0.34
C CYS A 32 -3.13 -40.58 1.46
N ASN A 33 -2.56 -40.43 2.65
CA ASN A 33 -3.26 -40.00 3.85
C ASN A 33 -2.95 -38.57 4.28
N GLN A 34 -2.19 -37.82 3.47
CA GLN A 34 -1.75 -36.46 3.78
C GLN A 34 -2.03 -35.53 2.61
N CYS A 35 -2.37 -34.28 2.88
CA CYS A 35 -2.42 -33.26 1.84
C CYS A 35 -1.01 -32.82 1.44
N LEU A 36 -0.82 -32.41 0.19
CA LEU A 36 0.37 -31.67 -0.22
C LEU A 36 0.52 -30.40 0.62
N GLN A 37 1.74 -29.88 0.69
CA GLN A 37 1.98 -28.58 1.32
C GLN A 37 1.08 -27.51 0.66
N GLU A 38 0.61 -26.56 1.46
CA GLU A 38 -0.32 -25.50 1.02
C GLU A 38 -1.70 -26.03 0.57
N HIS A 39 -2.06 -27.24 1.01
CA HIS A 39 -3.38 -27.84 0.85
C HIS A 39 -3.91 -28.42 2.16
N TRP A 40 -5.23 -28.57 2.27
CA TRP A 40 -5.92 -29.01 3.49
C TRP A 40 -7.20 -29.79 3.17
N GLY A 41 -7.74 -30.45 4.20
CA GLY A 41 -9.08 -31.05 4.17
C GLY A 41 -9.19 -32.26 3.24
N LEU A 42 -8.39 -33.30 3.50
CA LEU A 42 -8.45 -34.57 2.75
C LEU A 42 -9.89 -35.12 2.75
N SER A 43 -10.44 -35.31 1.56
CA SER A 43 -11.84 -35.69 1.32
C SER A 43 -11.99 -36.55 0.07
N ASP A 44 -13.20 -36.99 -0.23
CA ASP A 44 -13.49 -37.77 -1.44
C ASP A 44 -13.51 -36.91 -2.72
N ASP A 45 -13.33 -35.60 -2.61
CA ASP A 45 -13.21 -34.67 -3.73
C ASP A 45 -12.21 -35.18 -4.78
N ARG A 46 -12.44 -34.82 -6.05
CA ARG A 46 -11.66 -35.31 -7.20
C ARG A 46 -10.14 -35.17 -7.01
N ASP A 47 -9.70 -34.04 -6.47
CA ASP A 47 -8.28 -33.76 -6.24
C ASP A 47 -7.82 -34.14 -4.81
N GLY A 48 -8.73 -34.61 -3.96
CA GLY A 48 -8.49 -35.09 -2.60
C GLY A 48 -8.43 -33.97 -1.56
N CYS A 49 -7.51 -33.03 -1.73
CA CYS A 49 -7.36 -31.86 -0.85
C CYS A 49 -7.67 -30.55 -1.56
N LYS A 50 -7.91 -29.48 -0.79
CA LYS A 50 -8.17 -28.11 -1.30
C LYS A 50 -6.97 -27.23 -1.06
N ALA A 51 -6.73 -26.26 -1.95
CA ALA A 51 -5.70 -25.25 -1.74
C ALA A 51 -5.99 -24.41 -0.49
N CYS A 52 -4.92 -23.97 0.20
CA CYS A 52 -5.05 -23.09 1.35
C CYS A 52 -5.65 -21.73 0.95
N ASP A 53 -5.20 -21.15 -0.17
CA ASP A 53 -5.62 -19.84 -0.68
C ASP A 53 -5.52 -18.72 0.37
N CYS A 54 -4.43 -18.69 1.14
CA CYS A 54 -4.21 -17.65 2.13
C CYS A 54 -4.01 -16.29 1.45
N ASP A 55 -4.57 -15.23 2.02
CA ASP A 55 -4.41 -13.87 1.53
C ASP A 55 -2.94 -13.48 1.59
N PRO A 56 -2.31 -13.07 0.47
CA PRO A 56 -0.87 -12.86 0.43
C PRO A 56 -0.40 -11.65 1.25
N GLY A 57 -1.31 -10.74 1.58
CA GLY A 57 -1.02 -9.59 2.44
C GLY A 57 -1.42 -9.83 3.89
N GLY A 58 -2.56 -10.50 4.11
CA GLY A 58 -3.15 -10.74 5.43
C GLY A 58 -2.61 -11.96 6.17
N SER A 59 -1.92 -12.88 5.49
CA SER A 59 -1.22 -14.01 6.10
C SER A 59 0.29 -13.83 6.07
N PHE A 60 1.01 -14.64 6.87
CA PHE A 60 2.48 -14.67 6.82
C PHE A 60 3.03 -15.50 5.66
N ASP A 61 2.29 -16.52 5.24
CA ASP A 61 2.64 -17.46 4.18
C ASP A 61 1.39 -18.23 3.73
N ASN A 62 1.50 -19.03 2.66
CA ASN A 62 0.40 -19.82 2.13
C ASN A 62 0.20 -21.18 2.85
N LYS A 63 0.80 -21.38 4.04
CA LYS A 63 0.57 -22.59 4.83
C LYS A 63 -0.70 -22.41 5.67
N CYS A 64 -1.47 -23.48 5.74
CA CYS A 64 -2.67 -23.54 6.56
C CYS A 64 -2.74 -24.87 7.32
N ASP A 65 -3.59 -24.89 8.35
CA ASP A 65 -3.87 -26.10 9.11
C ASP A 65 -4.45 -27.19 8.20
N VAL A 66 -3.89 -28.41 8.27
CA VAL A 66 -4.20 -29.48 7.32
C VAL A 66 -5.64 -30.02 7.43
N ILE A 67 -6.34 -29.74 8.53
CA ILE A 67 -7.72 -30.21 8.78
C ILE A 67 -8.73 -29.08 8.54
N THR A 68 -8.50 -27.93 9.16
CA THR A 68 -9.43 -26.78 9.17
C THR A 68 -9.17 -25.80 8.03
N GLY A 69 -7.98 -25.84 7.43
CA GLY A 69 -7.57 -24.90 6.40
C GLY A 69 -7.29 -23.50 6.90
N GLN A 70 -7.22 -23.28 8.23
CA GLN A 70 -6.96 -21.97 8.81
C GLN A 70 -5.53 -21.53 8.51
N CYS A 71 -5.40 -20.39 7.83
CA CYS A 71 -4.13 -19.73 7.54
C CYS A 71 -3.59 -19.01 8.78
N ARG A 72 -2.27 -18.81 8.82
CA ARG A 72 -1.62 -18.04 9.88
C ARG A 72 -1.73 -16.53 9.58
N CYS A 73 -2.73 -15.89 10.17
CA CYS A 73 -3.04 -14.49 9.93
C CYS A 73 -2.07 -13.54 10.63
N ARG A 74 -1.84 -12.38 10.00
CA ARG A 74 -1.19 -11.22 10.62
C ARG A 74 -2.04 -10.66 11.76
N PRO A 75 -1.45 -9.86 12.67
CA PRO A 75 -2.18 -9.22 13.75
C PRO A 75 -3.48 -8.56 13.27
N HIS A 76 -4.58 -8.89 13.94
CA HIS A 76 -5.90 -8.31 13.74
C HIS A 76 -6.54 -8.56 12.37
N VAL A 77 -6.04 -9.57 11.65
CA VAL A 77 -6.63 -10.07 10.41
C VAL A 77 -7.28 -11.42 10.70
N THR A 78 -8.45 -11.67 10.13
CA THR A 78 -9.28 -12.84 10.42
C THR A 78 -9.85 -13.51 9.17
N GLY A 79 -10.63 -14.56 9.40
CA GLY A 79 -11.16 -15.47 8.38
C GLY A 79 -10.19 -16.62 8.09
N ARG A 80 -10.72 -17.71 7.49
CA ARG A 80 -9.93 -18.91 7.15
C ARG A 80 -8.68 -18.53 6.33
N THR A 81 -8.84 -17.61 5.39
CA THR A 81 -7.79 -17.16 4.48
C THR A 81 -7.15 -15.82 4.88
N CYS A 82 -7.46 -15.25 6.04
CA CYS A 82 -6.89 -13.97 6.49
C CYS A 82 -7.19 -12.80 5.53
N ASN A 83 -8.39 -12.74 4.96
CA ASN A 83 -8.75 -11.79 3.90
C ASN A 83 -9.59 -10.60 4.37
N GLN A 84 -9.79 -10.45 5.67
CA GLN A 84 -10.68 -9.46 6.26
C GLN A 84 -10.16 -9.02 7.64
N PRO A 85 -10.34 -7.76 8.03
CA PRO A 85 -9.93 -7.31 9.36
C PRO A 85 -10.83 -7.92 10.43
N GLU A 86 -10.31 -8.08 11.65
CA GLU A 86 -11.11 -8.39 12.82
C GLU A 86 -12.18 -7.32 13.09
N GLN A 87 -13.21 -7.69 13.83
CA GLN A 87 -14.24 -6.72 14.22
C GLN A 87 -13.61 -5.54 14.98
N SER A 88 -13.95 -4.32 14.59
CA SER A 88 -13.40 -3.05 15.12
C SER A 88 -11.96 -2.73 14.69
N TYR A 89 -11.37 -3.54 13.82
CA TYR A 89 -10.11 -3.25 13.14
C TYR A 89 -10.36 -2.84 11.69
N PHE A 90 -9.41 -2.11 11.13
CA PHE A 90 -9.48 -1.57 9.79
C PHE A 90 -8.14 -1.74 9.10
N THR A 91 -8.18 -1.78 7.78
CA THR A 91 -7.01 -1.64 6.94
C THR A 91 -7.07 -0.27 6.29
N GLY A 92 -5.94 0.41 6.27
CA GLY A 92 -5.80 1.71 5.65
C GLY A 92 -5.92 1.59 4.16
N LEU A 93 -6.38 2.67 3.56
CA LEU A 93 -6.34 2.81 2.12
C LEU A 93 -4.89 2.86 1.65
N ILE A 94 -4.68 2.67 0.35
CA ILE A 94 -3.33 2.68 -0.24
C ILE A 94 -2.59 4.00 0.04
N ASP A 95 -3.30 5.11 0.20
CA ASP A 95 -2.73 6.41 0.56
C ASP A 95 -2.85 6.75 2.05
N TYR A 96 -2.94 5.75 2.94
CA TYR A 96 -3.12 5.97 4.38
C TYR A 96 -2.04 6.86 5.03
N LEU A 97 -0.81 6.84 4.50
CA LEU A 97 0.29 7.68 4.95
C LEU A 97 0.17 9.10 4.39
N VAL A 98 -0.77 9.88 4.93
CA VAL A 98 -0.99 11.31 4.61
C VAL A 98 -0.36 12.19 5.69
N TYR A 99 0.39 13.20 5.24
CA TYR A 99 0.97 14.23 6.10
C TYR A 99 0.43 15.59 5.65
N GLU A 100 -0.40 16.21 6.49
CA GLU A 100 -1.10 17.46 6.16
C GLU A 100 -0.14 18.66 6.17
N ALA A 101 -0.30 19.53 5.19
CA ALA A 101 0.59 20.66 4.99
C ALA A 101 0.41 21.72 6.08
N GLU A 102 -0.78 21.92 6.62
CA GLU A 102 -1.02 22.89 7.70
C GLU A 102 -0.31 22.55 9.02
N LEU A 103 0.14 21.29 9.19
CA LEU A 103 0.90 20.84 10.36
C LEU A 103 2.41 20.78 10.10
N ALA A 104 2.83 20.99 8.86
CA ALA A 104 4.24 20.99 8.48
C ALA A 104 4.92 22.29 8.92
N ASN A 105 6.24 22.24 9.07
CA ASN A 105 7.03 23.41 9.43
C ASN A 105 7.35 24.22 8.16
N GLY A 106 6.76 25.40 8.03
CA GLY A 106 6.96 26.30 6.89
C GLY A 106 7.94 27.43 7.17
N SER A 107 8.50 28.03 6.12
CA SER A 107 9.20 29.32 6.21
C SER A 107 8.28 30.45 6.70
N GLU A 108 8.84 31.57 7.15
CA GLU A 108 8.09 32.67 7.80
C GLU A 108 6.93 33.24 6.96
N ASN A 109 7.03 33.17 5.64
CA ASN A 109 6.02 33.65 4.70
C ASN A 109 4.89 32.65 4.42
N CYS A 110 5.01 31.39 4.88
CA CYS A 110 3.96 30.40 4.75
C CYS A 110 2.77 30.76 5.64
N GLN A 111 1.55 30.48 5.18
CA GLN A 111 0.34 30.82 5.91
C GLN A 111 -0.64 29.64 5.92
N VAL A 112 -1.09 29.21 7.10
CA VAL A 112 -2.18 28.24 7.22
C VAL A 112 -3.50 28.86 6.77
N VAL A 113 -4.20 28.17 5.87
CA VAL A 113 -5.49 28.56 5.31
C VAL A 113 -6.52 27.49 5.66
N ILE A 114 -7.29 27.74 6.71
CA ILE A 114 -8.38 26.86 7.16
C ILE A 114 -9.56 26.97 6.18
N ARG A 115 -10.20 25.84 5.85
CA ARG A 115 -11.43 25.81 5.04
C ARG A 115 -12.57 25.10 5.74
N GLU A 116 -13.74 25.71 5.73
CA GLU A 116 -14.97 25.06 6.19
C GLU A 116 -15.40 23.96 5.19
N PRO A 117 -15.78 22.77 5.67
CA PRO A 117 -16.43 21.77 4.85
C PRO A 117 -17.70 22.32 4.18
N PHE A 118 -18.01 21.79 3.01
CA PHE A 118 -19.20 22.23 2.29
C PHE A 118 -20.50 21.86 3.03
N ARG A 119 -21.38 22.85 3.21
CA ARG A 119 -22.63 22.69 4.00
C ARG A 119 -23.72 21.90 3.28
N ASP A 120 -23.62 21.75 1.97
CA ASP A 120 -24.56 21.03 1.10
C ASP A 120 -24.26 19.52 1.01
N GLY A 121 -23.28 19.02 1.76
CA GLY A 121 -22.97 17.59 1.86
C GLY A 121 -22.11 17.03 0.74
N ARG A 122 -21.66 17.86 -0.20
CA ARG A 122 -20.64 17.45 -1.19
C ARG A 122 -19.33 17.10 -0.50
N GLU A 123 -18.57 16.20 -1.10
CA GLU A 123 -17.27 15.80 -0.58
C GLU A 123 -16.25 16.94 -0.69
N ASN A 124 -15.39 17.03 0.33
CA ASN A 124 -14.27 17.94 0.32
C ASN A 124 -13.22 17.46 -0.69
N THR A 125 -12.48 18.42 -1.24
CA THR A 125 -11.37 18.16 -2.18
C THR A 125 -10.00 18.21 -1.51
N TRP A 126 -9.97 18.22 -0.18
CA TRP A 126 -8.80 18.35 0.68
C TRP A 126 -8.96 17.47 1.92
N THR A 127 -7.84 17.15 2.56
CA THR A 127 -7.77 16.43 3.84
C THR A 127 -7.48 17.41 4.98
N GLY A 128 -7.61 16.96 6.23
CA GLY A 128 -7.37 17.82 7.39
C GLY A 128 -8.30 19.04 7.50
N THR A 129 -7.74 20.15 7.98
CA THR A 129 -8.44 21.40 8.31
C THR A 129 -8.36 22.44 7.19
N GLY A 130 -7.47 22.26 6.23
CA GLY A 130 -7.32 23.20 5.13
C GLY A 130 -6.05 22.98 4.35
N PHE A 131 -5.23 24.04 4.26
CA PHE A 131 -4.04 24.06 3.41
C PHE A 131 -2.93 24.87 4.06
N MET A 132 -1.70 24.67 3.59
CA MET A 132 -0.60 25.62 3.73
C MET A 132 -0.45 26.43 2.44
N ARG A 133 -0.57 27.75 2.52
CA ARG A 133 -0.22 28.66 1.42
C ARG A 133 1.29 28.85 1.38
N THR A 134 1.88 28.56 0.23
CA THR A 134 3.31 28.75 -0.03
C THR A 134 3.54 29.68 -1.21
N PHE A 135 4.71 30.31 -1.25
CA PHE A 135 5.15 31.27 -2.25
C PHE A 135 6.49 30.83 -2.85
N GLU A 136 6.99 31.56 -3.84
CA GLU A 136 8.35 31.37 -4.34
C GLU A 136 9.37 31.59 -3.22
N ASP A 137 10.47 30.83 -3.28
CA ASP A 137 11.52 30.68 -2.26
C ASP A 137 11.06 30.15 -0.89
N SER A 138 9.78 29.76 -0.75
CA SER A 138 9.28 29.17 0.50
C SER A 138 9.76 27.73 0.66
N THR A 139 9.84 27.29 1.91
CA THR A 139 10.12 25.90 2.27
C THR A 139 9.02 25.33 3.16
N LEU A 140 8.76 24.02 3.00
CA LEU A 140 7.82 23.27 3.83
C LEU A 140 8.43 21.92 4.20
N GLU A 141 8.50 21.61 5.49
CA GLU A 141 9.16 20.41 6.03
C GLU A 141 8.15 19.51 6.74
N PHE A 142 8.03 18.27 6.25
CA PHE A 142 7.17 17.22 6.79
C PHE A 142 8.01 16.22 7.57
N ASN A 143 7.62 15.91 8.80
CA ASN A 143 8.22 14.83 9.59
C ASN A 143 7.52 13.51 9.28
N VAL A 144 8.29 12.50 8.87
CA VAL A 144 7.80 11.18 8.45
C VAL A 144 8.44 10.12 9.35
N ASP A 145 7.64 9.48 10.19
CA ASP A 145 8.11 8.59 11.27
C ASP A 145 7.37 7.23 11.34
N ASN A 146 6.39 7.02 10.46
CA ASN A 146 5.46 5.87 10.52
C ASN A 146 5.61 4.91 9.33
N ILE A 147 6.83 4.76 8.80
CA ILE A 147 7.11 3.78 7.76
C ILE A 147 7.16 2.38 8.38
N GLN A 148 6.24 1.50 7.98
CA GLN A 148 6.10 0.15 8.53
C GLN A 148 6.74 -0.94 7.63
N THR A 149 6.93 -0.65 6.34
CA THR A 149 7.51 -1.58 5.37
C THR A 149 8.60 -0.90 4.55
N SER A 150 9.78 -1.51 4.47
CA SER A 150 10.89 -1.02 3.66
C SER A 150 10.62 -1.28 2.18
N MET A 151 10.36 -0.23 1.39
CA MET A 151 10.04 -0.34 -0.04
C MET A 151 10.05 1.04 -0.73
N GLU A 152 9.80 1.05 -2.04
CA GLU A 152 9.57 2.29 -2.77
C GLU A 152 8.15 2.85 -2.54
N TYR A 153 8.10 4.17 -2.32
CA TYR A 153 6.88 4.96 -2.21
C TYR A 153 6.89 6.10 -3.23
N ASP A 154 5.78 6.30 -3.95
CA ASP A 154 5.54 7.56 -4.66
C ASP A 154 5.24 8.64 -3.61
N ILE A 155 5.94 9.77 -3.68
CA ILE A 155 5.59 10.98 -2.92
C ILE A 155 4.58 11.74 -3.77
N VAL A 156 3.32 11.79 -3.33
CA VAL A 156 2.26 12.52 -4.03
C VAL A 156 2.00 13.83 -3.33
N ILE A 157 2.23 14.94 -4.04
CA ILE A 157 1.94 16.28 -3.55
C ILE A 157 0.51 16.63 -3.99
N ARG A 158 -0.38 16.93 -3.04
CA ARG A 158 -1.76 17.37 -3.30
C ARG A 158 -1.86 18.88 -3.07
N TYR A 159 -2.48 19.60 -4.00
CA TYR A 159 -2.46 21.06 -3.99
C TYR A 159 -3.62 21.69 -4.79
N GLU A 160 -3.86 22.97 -4.54
CA GLU A 160 -4.79 23.82 -5.25
C GLU A 160 -4.07 25.05 -5.84
N PRO A 161 -3.94 25.14 -7.18
CA PRO A 161 -3.40 26.31 -7.88
C PRO A 161 -4.19 27.59 -7.59
N GLN A 162 -3.52 28.72 -7.36
CA GLN A 162 -4.17 30.02 -7.10
C GLN A 162 -4.05 31.02 -8.24
N VAL A 163 -3.12 30.79 -9.17
CA VAL A 163 -2.77 31.69 -10.27
C VAL A 163 -2.66 30.92 -11.58
N PRO A 164 -2.92 31.57 -12.74
CA PRO A 164 -2.73 30.95 -14.04
C PRO A 164 -1.22 30.76 -14.30
N GLY A 165 -0.78 29.52 -14.54
CA GLY A 165 0.63 29.18 -14.78
C GLY A 165 1.00 27.80 -14.25
N ARG A 166 2.30 27.56 -14.00
CA ARG A 166 2.76 26.36 -13.29
C ARG A 166 3.93 26.69 -12.37
N TRP A 167 4.06 25.93 -11.30
CA TRP A 167 5.36 25.87 -10.61
C TRP A 167 6.28 25.02 -11.45
N GLU A 168 7.34 25.63 -11.98
CA GLU A 168 8.29 24.96 -12.88
C GLU A 168 9.34 24.16 -12.14
N ASP A 169 9.66 24.58 -10.92
CA ASP A 169 10.65 23.89 -10.10
C ASP A 169 10.19 23.87 -8.63
N VAL A 170 9.70 22.71 -8.22
CA VAL A 170 9.56 22.34 -6.82
C VAL A 170 10.57 21.25 -6.54
N ARG A 171 11.57 21.58 -5.72
CA ARG A 171 12.57 20.60 -5.27
C ARG A 171 12.02 19.82 -4.09
N VAL A 172 12.13 18.50 -4.16
CA VAL A 172 11.68 17.55 -3.13
C VAL A 172 12.91 16.86 -2.59
N ILE A 173 13.19 17.04 -1.30
CA ILE A 173 14.39 16.53 -0.64
C ILE A 173 13.97 15.54 0.45
N VAL A 174 14.46 14.31 0.37
CA VAL A 174 14.30 13.29 1.40
C VAL A 174 15.52 13.30 2.31
N GLU A 175 15.40 13.84 3.51
CA GLU A 175 16.50 13.85 4.48
C GLU A 175 16.44 12.60 5.34
N ARG A 176 17.48 11.76 5.23
CA ARG A 176 17.65 10.56 6.04
C ARG A 176 18.36 10.90 7.35
N THR A 177 17.90 10.33 8.46
CA THR A 177 18.57 10.47 9.76
C THR A 177 19.75 9.51 9.93
N ARG A 178 19.79 8.43 9.12
CA ARG A 178 20.82 7.39 9.13
C ARG A 178 21.18 6.96 7.71
N PRO A 179 22.37 6.37 7.50
CA PRO A 179 22.71 5.72 6.24
C PRO A 179 21.76 4.55 5.93
N VAL A 180 21.54 4.30 4.65
CA VAL A 180 20.73 3.18 4.15
C VAL A 180 21.34 1.84 4.56
N ASP A 181 20.51 0.86 4.91
CA ASP A 181 20.96 -0.51 5.20
C ASP A 181 21.52 -1.17 3.92
N PRO A 182 22.81 -1.55 3.89
CA PRO A 182 23.41 -2.18 2.72
C PRO A 182 22.85 -3.57 2.40
N ASN A 183 22.12 -4.21 3.32
CA ASN A 183 21.47 -5.50 3.10
C ASN A 183 19.94 -5.37 2.93
N GLY A 184 19.42 -4.15 3.01
CA GLY A 184 17.98 -3.86 2.96
C GLY A 184 17.45 -3.71 1.53
N PRO A 185 16.11 -3.63 1.36
CA PRO A 185 15.48 -3.38 0.06
C PRO A 185 15.93 -2.08 -0.61
N CYS A 186 16.36 -1.10 0.20
CA CYS A 186 16.80 0.21 -0.28
C CYS A 186 18.30 0.29 -0.57
N ALA A 187 19.08 -0.78 -0.45
CA ALA A 187 20.55 -0.78 -0.53
C ALA A 187 21.15 -0.10 -1.79
N ASN A 188 20.39 -0.04 -2.89
CA ASN A 188 20.81 0.61 -4.13
C ASN A 188 20.56 2.13 -4.16
N SER A 189 19.90 2.69 -3.13
CA SER A 189 19.59 4.13 -3.05
C SER A 189 20.86 4.93 -2.80
N MET A 190 21.07 5.97 -3.60
CA MET A 190 22.22 6.86 -3.48
C MET A 190 21.79 8.25 -3.01
N PRO A 191 22.69 9.05 -2.40
CA PRO A 191 22.32 10.39 -1.88
C PRO A 191 21.71 11.34 -2.91
N GLN A 192 22.08 11.22 -4.19
CA GLN A 192 21.48 12.03 -5.25
C GLN A 192 20.04 11.64 -5.58
N ASP A 193 19.62 10.41 -5.27
CA ASP A 193 18.25 9.93 -5.51
C ASP A 193 17.26 10.59 -4.54
N ASP A 194 17.76 11.11 -3.41
CA ASP A 194 16.97 11.80 -2.40
C ASP A 194 16.69 13.29 -2.76
N ILE A 195 17.30 13.82 -3.83
CA ILE A 195 17.01 15.17 -4.35
C ILE A 195 16.27 15.04 -5.68
N LYS A 196 15.00 15.42 -5.68
CA LYS A 196 14.10 15.28 -6.83
C LYS A 196 13.54 16.63 -7.22
N HIS A 197 13.08 16.75 -8.45
CA HIS A 197 12.45 17.95 -8.98
C HIS A 197 11.12 17.59 -9.61
N THR A 198 10.10 18.41 -9.40
CA THR A 198 8.78 18.24 -10.01
C THR A 198 8.17 19.58 -10.40
N THR A 199 7.10 19.51 -11.19
CA THR A 199 6.30 20.68 -11.60
C THR A 199 4.90 20.57 -11.00
N LEU A 200 4.27 21.71 -10.71
CA LEU A 200 2.87 21.77 -10.28
C LEU A 200 2.03 22.49 -11.37
N PRO A 201 1.40 21.76 -12.31
CA PRO A 201 0.55 22.36 -13.34
C PRO A 201 -0.73 22.99 -12.78
N ALA A 202 -1.17 24.15 -13.30
CA ALA A 202 -2.46 24.75 -12.93
C ALA A 202 -3.70 23.88 -13.21
N GLY A 203 -3.60 22.95 -14.17
CA GLY A 203 -4.68 22.03 -14.52
C GLY A 203 -4.80 20.79 -13.62
N ALA A 204 -3.89 20.62 -12.66
CA ALA A 204 -3.84 19.45 -11.80
C ALA A 204 -4.18 19.80 -10.34
N ARG A 205 -4.45 18.76 -9.55
CA ARG A 205 -4.67 18.85 -8.08
C ARG A 205 -3.75 17.92 -7.30
N SER A 206 -3.00 17.09 -7.99
CA SER A 206 -1.94 16.29 -7.41
C SER A 206 -0.87 16.00 -8.45
N VAL A 207 0.34 15.71 -7.97
CA VAL A 207 1.45 15.22 -8.80
C VAL A 207 2.19 14.13 -8.03
N ALA A 208 2.55 13.05 -8.72
CA ALA A 208 3.47 12.05 -8.18
C ALA A 208 4.89 12.47 -8.54
N VAL A 209 5.75 12.60 -7.53
CA VAL A 209 7.18 12.91 -7.69
C VAL A 209 7.88 11.68 -8.24
N PHE A 210 8.66 11.86 -9.30
CA PHE A 210 9.41 10.79 -9.96
C PHE A 210 10.92 11.10 -9.96
N PRO A 211 11.80 10.09 -9.77
CA PRO A 211 11.51 8.69 -9.41
C PRO A 211 10.99 8.54 -7.97
N PRO A 212 10.36 7.40 -7.59
CA PRO A 212 9.88 7.18 -6.22
C PRO A 212 11.02 7.25 -5.19
N ALA A 213 10.67 7.32 -3.91
CA ALA A 213 11.61 7.30 -2.80
C ALA A 213 11.60 5.93 -2.12
N CYS A 214 12.77 5.30 -1.96
CA CYS A 214 12.89 4.10 -1.13
C CYS A 214 13.05 4.48 0.34
N LEU A 215 12.07 4.09 1.16
CA LEU A 215 12.02 4.37 2.59
C LEU A 215 12.06 3.06 3.37
N GLU A 216 12.70 3.06 4.53
CA GLU A 216 12.97 1.90 5.37
C GLU A 216 12.03 1.89 6.59
N ALA A 217 11.57 0.70 6.97
CA ALA A 217 10.69 0.51 8.10
C ALA A 217 11.36 0.91 9.42
N GLY A 218 10.62 1.62 10.27
CA GLY A 218 11.07 2.05 11.60
C GLY A 218 12.06 3.23 11.59
N GLU A 219 12.38 3.79 10.43
CA GLU A 219 13.26 4.94 10.29
C GLU A 219 12.47 6.25 10.16
N ASN A 220 13.11 7.35 10.58
CA ASN A 220 12.54 8.69 10.53
C ASN A 220 13.18 9.51 9.42
N TYR A 221 12.35 10.26 8.70
CA TYR A 221 12.72 11.11 7.59
C TYR A 221 12.16 12.52 7.77
N LYS A 222 12.81 13.48 7.13
CA LYS A 222 12.19 14.77 6.81
C LYS A 222 12.03 14.88 5.31
N ILE A 223 10.81 15.15 4.85
CA ILE A 223 10.58 15.47 3.44
C ILE A 223 10.42 16.98 3.34
N ARG A 224 11.38 17.64 2.68
CA ARG A 224 11.38 19.09 2.47
C ARG A 224 10.97 19.42 1.03
N LEU A 225 9.99 20.30 0.89
CA LEU A 225 9.63 20.92 -0.38
C LEU A 225 10.23 22.33 -0.43
N GLU A 226 10.91 22.66 -1.53
CA GLU A 226 11.41 24.01 -1.81
C GLU A 226 10.79 24.54 -3.10
N PHE A 227 10.03 25.63 -3.00
CA PHE A 227 9.31 26.23 -4.13
C PHE A 227 10.22 27.21 -4.86
N LYS A 228 11.06 26.71 -5.77
CA LYS A 228 12.17 27.49 -6.35
C LYS A 228 11.77 28.44 -7.46
N ARG A 229 10.85 28.03 -8.33
CA ARG A 229 10.47 28.86 -9.48
C ARG A 229 9.00 28.78 -9.83
N TYR A 230 8.34 29.93 -9.83
CA TYR A 230 7.05 30.12 -10.46
C TYR A 230 7.25 30.55 -11.92
N ASP A 231 6.44 29.97 -12.83
CA ASP A 231 6.34 30.24 -14.27
C ASP A 231 7.18 31.41 -14.83
N ASN A 232 8.21 31.10 -15.62
CA ASN A 232 9.15 32.12 -16.14
C ASN A 232 8.55 33.04 -17.22
N GLN A 233 7.37 32.73 -17.74
CA GLN A 233 6.70 33.53 -18.77
C GLN A 233 5.65 34.48 -18.19
N ILE A 234 5.28 34.31 -16.92
CA ILE A 234 4.19 35.05 -16.29
C ILE A 234 4.75 35.83 -15.10
N GLU A 235 4.76 37.16 -15.21
CA GLU A 235 5.05 38.01 -14.05
C GLU A 235 3.92 37.90 -13.01
N ALA A 236 4.16 37.12 -11.97
CA ALA A 236 3.26 36.95 -10.84
C ALA A 236 4.04 37.02 -9.52
N PRO A 237 4.46 38.22 -9.07
CA PRO A 237 5.27 38.39 -7.86
C PRO A 237 4.57 37.98 -6.55
N SER A 238 3.25 37.75 -6.60
CA SER A 238 2.45 37.21 -5.50
C SER A 238 1.93 35.80 -5.77
N ALA A 239 2.55 35.09 -6.72
CA ALA A 239 2.20 33.71 -7.03
C ALA A 239 2.26 32.85 -5.78
N SER A 240 1.18 32.11 -5.57
CA SER A 240 1.06 31.20 -4.44
C SER A 240 0.37 29.91 -4.85
N VAL A 241 0.54 28.90 -4.03
CA VAL A 241 -0.17 27.63 -4.14
C VAL A 241 -0.62 27.19 -2.76
N LEU A 242 -1.79 26.57 -2.69
CA LEU A 242 -2.29 25.97 -1.46
C LEU A 242 -1.91 24.49 -1.48
N LEU A 243 -1.02 24.08 -0.59
CA LEU A 243 -0.65 22.68 -0.38
C LEU A 243 -1.64 22.06 0.59
N ASP A 244 -2.22 20.94 0.20
CA ASP A 244 -3.14 20.14 1.04
C ASP A 244 -2.32 19.18 1.90
N SER A 245 -1.61 18.25 1.24
CA SER A 245 -0.82 17.24 1.92
C SER A 245 0.26 16.66 1.01
N ILE A 246 1.21 15.95 1.61
CA ILE A 246 1.92 14.88 0.91
C ILE A 246 1.34 13.52 1.31
N ALA A 247 1.23 12.61 0.36
CA ALA A 247 0.85 11.22 0.62
C ALA A 247 1.96 10.28 0.12
N LEU A 248 2.32 9.30 0.93
CA LEU A 248 3.27 8.26 0.56
C LEU A 248 2.50 7.04 0.07
N ILE A 249 2.57 6.78 -1.23
CA ILE A 249 1.83 5.69 -1.88
C ILE A 249 2.78 4.53 -2.15
N PRO A 250 2.56 3.33 -1.58
CA PRO A 250 3.44 2.18 -1.80
C PRO A 250 3.41 1.72 -3.26
N ARG A 251 4.59 1.47 -3.83
CA ARG A 251 4.74 0.92 -5.19
C ARG A 251 4.44 -0.57 -5.21
N ILE A 252 3.46 -0.97 -6.02
CA ILE A 252 3.07 -2.38 -6.14
C ILE A 252 4.22 -3.25 -6.67
N GLU A 253 5.13 -2.67 -7.46
CA GLU A 253 6.29 -3.35 -8.02
C GLU A 253 7.30 -3.77 -6.94
N SER A 254 7.27 -3.11 -5.78
CA SER A 254 8.07 -3.48 -4.62
C SER A 254 7.42 -4.58 -3.76
N ILE A 255 6.13 -4.88 -3.95
CA ILE A 255 5.37 -5.81 -3.11
C ILE A 255 5.55 -7.27 -3.61
N PRO A 256 5.98 -8.22 -2.76
CA PRO A 256 6.33 -9.59 -3.19
C PRO A 256 5.21 -10.34 -3.92
N PHE A 257 3.95 -10.15 -3.53
CA PHE A 257 2.81 -10.84 -4.15
C PHE A 257 2.33 -10.24 -5.48
N PHE A 258 3.08 -9.29 -6.05
CA PHE A 258 2.89 -8.76 -7.40
C PHE A 258 4.06 -9.05 -8.35
N LYS A 259 5.13 -9.72 -7.89
CA LYS A 259 6.32 -10.02 -8.71
C LYS A 259 6.83 -11.45 -8.55
N ASP A 260 7.87 -11.79 -9.31
CA ASP A 260 8.70 -12.99 -9.18
C ASP A 260 7.99 -14.35 -9.38
N SER A 261 6.73 -14.38 -9.83
CA SER A 261 6.02 -15.60 -10.24
C SER A 261 4.85 -15.33 -11.19
N THR A 262 4.45 -16.33 -11.99
CA THR A 262 3.30 -16.21 -12.90
C THR A 262 1.99 -15.87 -12.20
N PRO A 263 1.62 -16.48 -11.05
CA PRO A 263 0.41 -16.08 -10.32
C PRO A 263 0.45 -14.62 -9.85
N ASN A 264 1.62 -14.13 -9.44
CA ASN A 264 1.78 -12.74 -8.98
C ASN A 264 1.69 -11.74 -10.14
N GLU A 265 2.22 -12.09 -11.31
CA GLU A 265 2.08 -11.28 -12.51
C GLU A 265 0.62 -11.17 -12.98
N ILE A 266 -0.14 -12.27 -12.95
CA ILE A 266 -1.59 -12.24 -13.24
C ILE A 266 -2.32 -11.31 -12.26
N ARG A 267 -1.94 -11.37 -10.98
CA ARG A 267 -2.49 -10.49 -9.94
C ARG A 267 -2.20 -9.02 -10.24
N ARG A 268 -0.97 -8.71 -10.66
CA ARG A 268 -0.54 -7.36 -11.04
C ARG A 268 -1.32 -6.85 -12.24
N GLN A 269 -1.45 -7.66 -13.28
CA GLN A 269 -2.20 -7.31 -14.49
C GLN A 269 -3.67 -7.03 -14.20
N GLU A 270 -4.32 -7.79 -13.30
CA GLU A 270 -5.70 -7.51 -12.89
C GLU A 270 -5.80 -6.18 -12.13
N TYR A 271 -4.89 -5.92 -11.18
CA TYR A 271 -4.82 -4.65 -10.45
C TYR A 271 -4.67 -3.44 -11.39
N GLU A 272 -3.75 -3.53 -12.35
CA GLU A 272 -3.49 -2.48 -13.34
C GLU A 272 -4.68 -2.30 -14.31
N ARG A 273 -5.25 -3.40 -14.80
CA ARG A 273 -6.39 -3.40 -15.73
C ARG A 273 -7.60 -2.66 -15.15
N TYR A 274 -7.89 -2.88 -13.87
CA TYR A 274 -9.00 -2.22 -13.17
C TYR A 274 -8.60 -0.89 -12.52
N ARG A 275 -7.35 -0.45 -12.70
CA ARG A 275 -6.80 0.82 -12.18
C ARG A 275 -7.01 0.98 -10.68
N CYS A 276 -6.82 -0.09 -9.92
CA CYS A 276 -7.18 -0.13 -8.52
C CYS A 276 -6.42 0.88 -7.64
N GLY A 277 -5.24 1.34 -8.06
CA GLY A 277 -4.46 2.37 -7.35
C GLY A 277 -4.78 3.82 -7.73
N GLN A 278 -5.58 4.06 -8.78
CA GLN A 278 -5.72 5.41 -9.35
C GLN A 278 -6.34 6.40 -8.35
N ALA A 279 -7.31 5.97 -7.55
CA ALA A 279 -7.98 6.83 -6.56
C ALA A 279 -7.04 7.29 -5.43
N SER A 280 -5.93 6.59 -5.20
CA SER A 280 -4.96 6.88 -4.13
C SER A 280 -4.24 8.21 -4.34
N TYR A 281 -4.09 8.65 -5.59
CA TYR A 281 -3.39 9.89 -5.94
C TYR A 281 -4.22 11.18 -5.72
N SER A 282 -5.51 11.07 -5.39
CA SER A 282 -6.38 12.22 -5.11
C SER A 282 -6.84 12.23 -3.66
N ALA A 283 -7.05 13.42 -3.09
CA ALA A 283 -7.72 13.59 -1.79
C ALA A 283 -9.20 13.16 -1.87
N GLN A 284 -9.87 13.44 -2.99
CA GLN A 284 -11.26 13.05 -3.18
C GLN A 284 -11.34 11.58 -3.58
N LYS A 285 -11.91 10.75 -2.69
CA LYS A 285 -12.06 9.31 -2.90
C LYS A 285 -13.40 9.00 -3.52
N GLY A 286 -13.39 8.47 -4.74
CA GLY A 286 -14.56 7.79 -5.31
C GLY A 286 -14.79 6.43 -4.64
N ALA A 287 -15.93 5.81 -4.95
CA ALA A 287 -16.20 4.44 -4.52
C ALA A 287 -15.15 3.47 -5.10
N ILE A 288 -14.54 2.67 -4.23
CA ILE A 288 -13.58 1.63 -4.65
C ILE A 288 -14.37 0.46 -5.25
N PRO A 289 -14.10 0.07 -6.52
CA PRO A 289 -14.75 -1.07 -7.14
C PRO A 289 -14.56 -2.36 -6.33
N ASP A 290 -15.56 -3.25 -6.30
CA ASP A 290 -15.50 -4.48 -5.52
C ASP A 290 -14.28 -5.35 -5.86
N ILE A 291 -13.91 -5.41 -7.15
CA ILE A 291 -12.71 -6.13 -7.62
C ILE A 291 -11.41 -5.57 -7.02
N CYS A 292 -11.39 -4.29 -6.66
CA CYS A 292 -10.22 -3.61 -6.09
C CYS A 292 -10.15 -3.73 -4.57
N LYS A 293 -11.27 -3.97 -3.87
CA LYS A 293 -11.30 -4.06 -2.40
C LYS A 293 -10.32 -5.09 -1.87
N LYS A 294 -10.26 -6.27 -2.51
CA LYS A 294 -9.31 -7.33 -2.12
C LYS A 294 -7.86 -6.86 -2.17
N TYR A 295 -7.48 -6.07 -3.18
CA TYR A 295 -6.12 -5.56 -3.31
C TYR A 295 -5.80 -4.48 -2.30
N HIS A 296 -6.74 -3.58 -2.05
CA HIS A 296 -6.58 -2.56 -1.01
C HIS A 296 -6.36 -3.22 0.34
N TYR A 297 -7.11 -4.29 0.64
CA TYR A 297 -6.94 -5.04 1.87
C TYR A 297 -5.59 -5.74 1.95
N SER A 298 -5.21 -6.55 0.95
CA SER A 298 -3.92 -7.24 0.95
C SER A 298 -2.74 -6.26 1.00
N ILE A 299 -2.78 -5.17 0.24
CA ILE A 299 -1.73 -4.12 0.27
C ILE A 299 -1.68 -3.48 1.65
N GLY A 300 -2.80 -3.06 2.22
CA GLY A 300 -2.84 -2.43 3.53
C GLY A 300 -2.34 -3.36 4.65
N PHE A 301 -2.78 -4.64 4.66
CA PHE A 301 -2.29 -5.62 5.63
C PHE A 301 -0.79 -5.87 5.52
N TYR A 302 -0.26 -5.89 4.31
CA TYR A 302 1.17 -6.08 4.08
C TYR A 302 1.98 -4.85 4.53
N VAL A 303 1.63 -3.68 3.99
CA VAL A 303 2.37 -2.43 4.19
C VAL A 303 2.41 -2.02 5.66
N HIS A 304 1.35 -2.30 6.41
CA HIS A 304 1.22 -1.91 7.81
C HIS A 304 1.36 -3.08 8.79
N GLY A 305 1.74 -4.27 8.32
CA GLY A 305 2.00 -5.42 9.18
C GLY A 305 0.75 -6.04 9.85
N GLY A 306 -0.46 -5.71 9.40
CA GLY A 306 -1.73 -6.20 9.95
C GLY A 306 -2.86 -5.21 9.77
N ALA A 307 -3.94 -5.40 10.53
CA ALA A 307 -5.00 -4.41 10.67
C ALA A 307 -4.80 -3.59 11.97
N TYR A 308 -5.38 -2.40 12.03
CA TYR A 308 -5.24 -1.48 13.17
C TYR A 308 -6.59 -1.14 13.77
N SER A 309 -6.60 -1.02 15.10
CA SER A 309 -7.78 -0.60 15.85
C SER A 309 -7.99 0.90 15.69
N LYS A 310 -9.24 1.36 15.78
CA LYS A 310 -9.63 2.78 15.81
C LYS A 310 -9.20 3.55 17.08
N LEU A 311 -8.02 3.29 17.63
CA LEU A 311 -7.43 4.16 18.64
C LEU A 311 -6.83 5.37 17.92
N CYS A 312 -7.65 6.40 17.75
CA CYS A 312 -7.17 7.76 17.47
C CYS A 312 -6.26 8.19 18.62
N ASP A 313 -4.95 8.23 18.38
CA ASP A 313 -3.91 8.99 19.08
C ASP A 313 -2.61 8.69 18.30
N PHE A 314 -1.98 9.61 17.57
CA PHE A 314 -1.59 10.97 17.89
C PHE A 314 -1.69 11.86 16.63
N ASN A 315 -2.31 13.05 16.77
CA ASN A 315 -2.22 14.18 15.83
C ASN A 315 -2.23 13.83 14.34
N LEU A 316 -3.39 13.47 13.78
CA LEU A 316 -3.85 13.84 12.43
C LEU A 316 -5.22 13.20 12.15
N SER A 317 -6.07 13.90 11.41
CA SER A 317 -7.53 13.78 11.42
C SER A 317 -8.12 12.35 11.32
N CYS A 318 -8.79 11.92 12.38
CA CYS A 318 -9.75 10.81 12.30
C CYS A 318 -11.05 11.32 11.66
N SER A 319 -11.24 11.11 10.36
CA SER A 319 -12.56 11.19 9.73
C SER A 319 -12.95 9.81 9.20
N CYS A 320 -13.77 9.10 9.98
CA CYS A 320 -14.69 8.11 9.44
C CYS A 320 -16.05 8.78 9.31
N LYS A 321 -16.66 8.74 8.12
CA LYS A 321 -18.12 8.70 8.08
C LYS A 321 -18.61 7.38 8.69
#